data_AF-A0A3P1XHD4-F1
#
_entry.id   AF-A0A3P1XHD4-F1
#
_cell.length_a   1.000
_cell.length_b   1.000
_cell.length_c   1.000
_cell.angle_alpha   90.00
_cell.angle_beta   90.00
_cell.angle_gamma   90.00
#
_symmetry.space_group_name_H-M   'P 1'
#
loop_
_entity.id
_entity.type
_entity.pdbx_description
1 polymer ?
#
loop_
_entity_poly.entity_id
_entity_poly.type
_entity_poly.pdbx_seq_one_letter_code
_entity_poly.pdbx_strand_id
1 'polypeptide(L)'
;MKLKHILLSLILLSMTCSCVYYDESRRRTHPGYVAFDYTYNALEKYAAMLEYVYRFNEYYSQTDLAKRDSVDKLYFNNVKILRGEEENAWTLRYLSGDKIHMSIRTNGHTLNAPGTWTVRDLSSSSAEQRSIYEFEIKNEGSNTWSVARHNNRDGLFEYSCSWKIRFGEGASRKIEGEGTLLSFQSPKLQLDYTIEIPLRIEKTRGDAGFIDGAIKILATDVREKRTEETKAHITSHDNVEIRYLNSREHWSYNGRLRF
;
A
#
# COMPACT_ATOMS: atom_id res chain seq x y z
N MET A 1 21.89 9.54 19.12
CA MET A 1 20.79 9.52 20.11
C MET A 1 19.48 9.63 19.33
N LYS A 2 18.52 8.69 19.30
CA LYS A 2 18.16 7.62 20.23
C LYS A 2 17.69 6.35 19.47
N LEU A 3 18.66 5.57 19.02
CA LEU A 3 18.57 4.11 18.84
C LEU A 3 18.24 3.35 20.17
N LYS A 4 17.94 4.09 21.27
CA LYS A 4 17.72 3.61 22.64
C LYS A 4 16.25 3.63 23.07
N HIS A 5 15.29 3.97 22.21
CA HIS A 5 13.86 4.00 22.59
C HIS A 5 13.01 2.91 21.91
N ILE A 6 13.46 2.34 20.78
CA ILE A 6 12.70 1.28 20.09
C ILE A 6 12.97 -0.10 20.71
N LEU A 7 14.17 -0.31 21.28
CA LEU A 7 14.54 -1.55 21.97
C LEU A 7 14.01 -1.66 23.42
N LEU A 8 13.44 -0.60 24.01
CA LEU A 8 12.99 -0.63 25.40
C LEU A 8 11.51 -0.99 25.57
N SER A 9 10.70 -0.94 24.50
CA SER A 9 9.26 -1.22 24.59
C SER A 9 8.88 -2.66 24.24
N LEU A 10 9.77 -3.46 23.62
CA LEU A 10 9.63 -4.92 23.61
C LEU A 10 9.72 -5.53 25.03
N ILE A 11 10.21 -4.76 26.02
CA ILE A 11 10.44 -5.22 27.41
C ILE A 11 9.28 -4.85 28.36
N LEU A 12 8.31 -4.03 27.97
CA LEU A 12 7.15 -3.69 28.82
C LEU A 12 5.90 -4.56 28.55
N LEU A 13 6.12 -5.77 28.03
CA LEU A 13 5.06 -6.72 27.69
C LEU A 13 4.62 -7.63 28.86
N SER A 14 4.98 -7.31 30.11
CA SER A 14 4.30 -7.87 31.30
C SER A 14 4.63 -7.06 32.56
N MET A 15 3.67 -6.95 33.48
CA MET A 15 3.81 -6.58 34.91
C MET A 15 3.54 -5.10 35.30
N THR A 16 2.29 -4.76 35.62
CA THR A 16 1.78 -4.52 37.00
C THR A 16 0.55 -3.61 37.01
N CYS A 17 -0.35 -3.89 37.96
CA CYS A 17 -1.63 -3.27 38.20
C CYS A 17 -1.60 -1.72 38.33
N SER A 18 -2.75 -1.13 37.98
CA SER A 18 -3.36 0.06 38.58
C SER A 18 -3.16 1.44 37.93
N CYS A 19 -4.33 2.08 37.77
CA CYS A 19 -4.66 3.51 37.71
C CYS A 19 -4.13 4.40 36.55
N VAL A 20 -5.06 4.64 35.61
CA VAL A 20 -5.48 5.94 35.04
C VAL A 20 -4.37 6.91 34.62
N TYR A 21 -4.08 6.94 33.32
CA TYR A 21 -4.21 8.13 32.46
C TYR A 21 -4.18 7.64 31.00
N TYR A 22 -5.36 7.62 30.35
CA TYR A 22 -5.53 7.16 28.97
C TYR A 22 -5.10 8.28 28.02
N ASP A 23 -3.81 8.32 27.71
CA ASP A 23 -3.21 9.27 26.77
C ASP A 23 -3.26 8.70 25.33
N GLU A 24 -3.76 9.48 24.37
CA GLU A 24 -3.79 9.15 22.94
C GLU A 24 -2.39 8.75 22.41
N SER A 25 -1.32 9.28 23.01
CA SER A 25 0.06 8.96 22.66
C SER A 25 0.44 7.51 22.99
N ARG A 26 0.02 6.98 24.15
CA ARG A 26 0.25 5.58 24.57
C ARG A 26 -0.57 4.61 23.73
N ARG A 27 -1.75 5.06 23.34
CA ARG A 27 -2.63 4.35 22.41
C ARG A 27 -1.87 4.01 21.11
N ARG A 28 -1.20 4.98 20.48
CA ARG A 28 -0.45 4.74 19.22
C ARG A 28 0.77 3.82 19.34
N THR A 29 1.16 3.44 20.55
CA THR A 29 2.23 2.47 20.81
C THR A 29 1.70 1.05 21.10
N HIS A 30 0.38 0.83 21.03
CA HIS A 30 -0.21 -0.50 21.22
C HIS A 30 0.29 -1.45 20.11
N PRO A 31 0.81 -2.65 20.45
CA PRO A 31 1.47 -3.53 19.46
C PRO A 31 0.59 -3.86 18.25
N GLY A 32 -0.70 -4.15 18.48
CA GLY A 32 -1.64 -4.40 17.39
C GLY A 32 -1.89 -3.18 16.50
N TYR A 33 -1.90 -1.97 17.07
CA TYR A 33 -2.01 -0.74 16.28
C TYR A 33 -0.77 -0.53 15.42
N VAL A 34 0.42 -0.72 15.99
CA VAL A 34 1.70 -0.54 15.28
C VAL A 34 1.83 -1.54 14.13
N ALA A 35 1.49 -2.81 14.35
CA ALA A 35 1.49 -3.83 13.31
C ALA A 35 0.53 -3.46 12.16
N PHE A 36 -0.70 -3.04 12.50
CA PHE A 36 -1.67 -2.58 11.52
C PHE A 36 -1.20 -1.33 10.75
N ASP A 37 -0.65 -0.32 11.44
CA ASP A 37 -0.24 0.94 10.84
C ASP A 37 0.85 0.73 9.77
N TYR A 38 1.89 -0.07 10.06
CA TYR A 38 2.90 -0.39 9.04
C TYR A 38 2.32 -1.15 7.84
N THR A 39 1.47 -2.16 8.10
CA THR A 39 0.82 -2.92 7.03
C THR A 39 -0.12 -2.06 6.18
N TYR A 40 -0.92 -1.19 6.81
CA TYR A 40 -1.86 -0.30 6.14
C TYR A 40 -1.15 0.73 5.26
N ASN A 41 -0.11 1.39 5.79
CA ASN A 41 0.65 2.38 5.02
C ASN A 41 1.26 1.79 3.74
N ALA A 42 1.75 0.55 3.81
CA ALA A 42 2.19 -0.17 2.62
C ALA A 42 1.01 -0.39 1.66
N LEU A 43 -0.07 -1.04 2.12
CA LEU A 43 -1.28 -1.31 1.33
C LEU A 43 -1.82 -0.08 0.61
N GLU A 44 -1.95 1.02 1.34
CA GLU A 44 -2.42 2.31 0.84
C GLU A 44 -1.54 2.83 -0.29
N LYS A 45 -0.22 2.83 -0.12
CA LYS A 45 0.71 3.32 -1.13
C LYS A 45 0.64 2.51 -2.44
N TYR A 46 0.59 1.19 -2.38
CA TYR A 46 0.47 0.38 -3.59
C TYR A 46 -0.90 0.50 -4.24
N ALA A 47 -1.98 0.54 -3.46
CA ALA A 47 -3.32 0.78 -3.99
C ALA A 47 -3.40 2.13 -4.73
N ALA A 48 -2.74 3.17 -4.20
CA ALA A 48 -2.58 4.47 -4.86
C ALA A 48 -1.91 4.34 -6.25
N MET A 49 -0.77 3.63 -6.30
CA MET A 49 -0.04 3.41 -7.55
C MET A 49 -0.85 2.59 -8.56
N LEU A 50 -1.52 1.51 -8.11
CA LEU A 50 -2.32 0.64 -8.98
C LEU A 50 -3.48 1.37 -9.66
N GLU A 51 -4.12 2.32 -8.98
CA GLU A 51 -5.16 3.15 -9.60
C GLU A 51 -4.63 4.03 -10.72
N TYR A 52 -3.42 4.58 -10.58
CA TYR A 52 -2.83 5.33 -11.69
C TYR A 52 -2.43 4.45 -12.84
N VAL A 53 -1.96 3.24 -12.56
CA VAL A 53 -1.67 2.26 -13.61
C VAL A 53 -2.95 1.87 -14.35
N TYR A 54 -4.06 1.74 -13.64
CA TYR A 54 -5.39 1.57 -14.24
C TYR A 54 -5.76 2.70 -15.19
N ARG A 55 -5.70 3.95 -14.71
CA ARG A 55 -5.97 5.12 -15.56
C ARG A 55 -5.01 5.20 -16.76
N PHE A 56 -3.76 4.81 -16.57
CA PHE A 56 -2.77 4.84 -17.65
C PHE A 56 -3.03 3.76 -18.68
N ASN A 57 -3.49 2.57 -18.26
CA ASN A 57 -3.93 1.55 -19.20
C ASN A 57 -5.11 2.01 -20.06
N GLU A 58 -6.07 2.75 -19.48
CA GLU A 58 -7.16 3.35 -20.24
C GLU A 58 -6.63 4.33 -21.29
N TYR A 59 -5.64 5.17 -20.95
CA TYR A 59 -4.99 6.09 -21.88
C TYR A 59 -4.20 5.37 -22.97
N TYR A 60 -3.36 4.41 -22.57
CA TYR A 60 -2.45 3.67 -23.46
C TYR A 60 -3.21 2.77 -24.44
N SER A 61 -4.38 2.26 -24.04
CA SER A 61 -5.24 1.43 -24.90
C SER A 61 -5.97 2.21 -25.99
N GLN A 62 -6.00 3.55 -25.95
CA GLN A 62 -6.67 4.34 -26.99
C GLN A 62 -5.83 4.40 -28.26
N THR A 63 -6.39 3.94 -29.36
CA THR A 63 -5.81 4.08 -30.72
C THR A 63 -6.26 5.39 -31.41
N ASP A 64 -7.37 5.97 -30.97
CA ASP A 64 -7.93 7.23 -31.47
C ASP A 64 -7.44 8.42 -30.63
N LEU A 65 -7.01 9.49 -31.30
CA LEU A 65 -6.45 10.67 -30.64
C LEU A 65 -7.49 11.42 -29.81
N ALA A 66 -8.71 11.61 -30.31
CA ALA A 66 -9.76 12.32 -29.58
C ALA A 66 -10.20 11.57 -28.32
N LYS A 67 -10.26 10.24 -28.38
CA LYS A 67 -10.51 9.40 -27.20
C LYS A 67 -9.36 9.49 -26.21
N ARG A 68 -8.11 9.44 -26.68
CA ARG A 68 -6.92 9.60 -25.84
C ARG A 68 -6.92 10.94 -25.11
N ASP A 69 -7.20 12.04 -25.81
CA ASP A 69 -7.31 13.38 -25.23
C ASP A 69 -8.45 13.49 -24.20
N SER A 70 -9.55 12.75 -24.42
CA SER A 70 -10.66 12.69 -23.46
C SER A 70 -10.25 11.98 -22.17
N VAL A 71 -9.50 10.89 -22.28
CA VAL A 71 -8.96 10.17 -21.11
C VAL A 71 -7.91 11.02 -20.37
N ASP A 72 -7.04 11.71 -21.11
CA ASP A 72 -6.05 12.64 -20.56
C ASP A 72 -6.71 13.74 -19.70
N LYS A 73 -7.72 14.42 -20.26
CA LYS A 73 -8.53 15.42 -19.55
C LYS A 73 -9.32 14.86 -18.36
N LEU A 74 -9.69 13.58 -18.40
CA LEU A 74 -10.44 12.95 -17.32
C LEU A 74 -9.55 12.61 -16.12
N TYR A 75 -8.36 12.05 -16.36
CA TYR A 75 -7.53 11.43 -15.32
C TYR A 75 -6.21 12.14 -15.03
N PHE A 76 -5.67 12.91 -15.97
CA PHE A 76 -4.28 13.35 -15.96
C PHE A 76 -4.10 14.88 -15.97
N ASN A 77 -5.14 15.66 -15.63
CA ASN A 77 -5.07 17.13 -15.58
C ASN A 77 -3.87 17.73 -14.80
N ASN A 78 -3.33 17.00 -13.81
CA ASN A 78 -2.17 17.42 -13.00
C ASN A 78 -0.94 16.53 -13.18
N VAL A 79 -0.92 15.72 -14.24
CA VAL A 79 0.11 14.72 -14.52
C VAL A 79 0.57 14.88 -15.95
N LYS A 80 1.87 15.06 -16.14
CA LYS A 80 2.48 15.01 -17.46
C LYS A 80 2.86 13.57 -17.80
N ILE A 81 2.29 13.05 -18.88
CA ILE A 81 2.68 11.75 -19.46
C ILE A 81 3.87 11.99 -20.40
N LEU A 82 5.00 11.36 -20.10
CA LEU A 82 6.23 11.48 -20.87
C LEU A 82 6.63 10.11 -21.40
N ARG A 83 7.08 10.04 -22.66
CA ARG A 83 7.71 8.83 -23.19
C ARG A 83 9.15 8.76 -22.66
N GLY A 84 9.56 7.58 -22.20
CA GLY A 84 10.94 7.33 -21.76
C GLY A 84 11.90 7.22 -22.96
N GLU A 85 13.21 7.22 -22.65
CA GLU A 85 14.26 6.98 -23.65
C GLU A 85 14.26 5.53 -24.14
N GLU A 86 13.95 4.59 -23.26
CA GLU A 86 13.76 3.19 -23.60
C GLU A 86 12.43 2.97 -24.33
N GLU A 87 12.44 2.04 -25.29
CA GLU A 87 11.22 1.61 -25.96
C GLU A 87 10.21 1.06 -24.93
N ASN A 88 8.93 1.40 -25.10
CA ASN A 88 7.83 0.97 -24.23
C ASN A 88 7.88 1.45 -22.76
N ALA A 89 8.78 2.39 -22.44
CA ALA A 89 8.86 3.04 -21.15
C ALA A 89 8.11 4.39 -21.15
N TRP A 90 7.45 4.68 -20.03
CA TRP A 90 6.67 5.89 -19.80
C TRP A 90 6.94 6.45 -18.42
N THR A 91 6.84 7.76 -18.26
CA THR A 91 6.93 8.44 -16.97
C THR A 91 5.66 9.28 -16.76
N LEU A 92 4.99 9.04 -15.63
CA LEU A 92 3.88 9.85 -15.13
C LEU A 92 4.43 10.83 -14.11
N ARG A 93 4.56 12.10 -14.51
CA ARG A 93 5.16 13.14 -13.66
C ARG A 93 4.09 14.09 -13.14
N TYR A 94 3.88 14.10 -11.82
CA TYR A 94 3.05 15.13 -11.19
C TYR A 94 3.63 16.52 -11.37
N LEU A 95 2.74 17.50 -11.55
CA LEU A 95 3.13 18.92 -11.61
C LEU A 95 3.36 19.50 -10.20
N SER A 96 2.87 18.85 -9.15
CA SER A 96 3.17 19.18 -7.74
C SER A 96 4.28 18.27 -7.20
N GLY A 97 5.26 18.86 -6.51
CA GLY A 97 6.46 18.18 -6.04
C GLY A 97 6.23 17.13 -4.94
N ASP A 98 5.11 17.18 -4.23
CA ASP A 98 4.82 16.29 -3.10
C ASP A 98 4.06 15.01 -3.52
N LYS A 99 3.91 14.75 -4.82
CA LYS A 99 3.11 13.63 -5.35
C LYS A 99 3.95 12.57 -6.08
N ILE A 100 3.42 11.35 -6.12
CA ILE A 100 4.11 10.14 -6.61
C ILE A 100 4.43 10.24 -8.10
N HIS A 101 5.69 10.43 -8.45
CA HIS A 101 6.18 10.23 -9.82
C HIS A 101 6.29 8.74 -10.10
N MET A 102 5.85 8.26 -11.27
CA MET A 102 5.94 6.83 -11.61
C MET A 102 6.60 6.60 -12.96
N SER A 103 7.37 5.53 -13.07
CA SER A 103 7.82 4.95 -14.33
C SER A 103 7.04 3.68 -14.60
N ILE A 104 6.58 3.49 -15.83
CA ILE A 104 5.84 2.32 -16.28
C ILE A 104 6.54 1.75 -17.51
N ARG A 105 6.96 0.49 -17.45
CA ARG A 105 7.40 -0.28 -18.61
C ARG A 105 6.26 -1.20 -19.04
N THR A 106 5.73 -0.94 -20.22
CA THR A 106 4.58 -1.65 -20.80
C THR A 106 4.99 -2.92 -21.55
N ASN A 107 6.28 -3.08 -21.84
CA ASN A 107 6.85 -4.18 -22.63
C ASN A 107 6.15 -4.37 -23.99
N GLY A 108 5.59 -3.30 -24.57
CA GLY A 108 4.99 -3.31 -25.90
C GLY A 108 3.53 -3.73 -25.96
N HIS A 109 2.88 -3.97 -24.81
CA HIS A 109 1.51 -4.50 -24.76
C HIS A 109 0.61 -3.66 -23.85
N THR A 110 -0.68 -3.61 -24.14
CA THR A 110 -1.68 -3.08 -23.19
C THR A 110 -1.87 -4.08 -22.05
N LEU A 111 -2.32 -3.68 -20.87
CA LEU A 111 -2.67 -4.66 -19.83
C LEU A 111 -3.86 -5.52 -20.26
N ASN A 112 -4.60 -5.15 -21.30
CA ASN A 112 -5.66 -6.00 -21.86
C ASN A 112 -5.12 -7.17 -22.71
N ALA A 113 -3.82 -7.21 -22.99
CA ALA A 113 -3.15 -8.28 -23.71
C ALA A 113 -2.26 -9.12 -22.77
N PRO A 114 -1.93 -10.38 -23.14
CA PRO A 114 -0.98 -11.18 -22.39
C PRO A 114 0.37 -10.46 -22.25
N GLY A 115 0.87 -10.35 -21.03
CA GLY A 115 2.14 -9.69 -20.73
C GLY A 115 2.19 -9.21 -19.28
N THR A 116 3.36 -8.70 -18.90
CA THR A 116 3.61 -8.13 -17.58
C THR A 116 4.08 -6.70 -17.73
N TRP A 117 3.51 -5.78 -16.96
CA TRP A 117 4.03 -4.43 -16.81
C TRP A 117 4.90 -4.31 -15.57
N THR A 118 5.96 -3.53 -15.67
CA THR A 118 6.79 -3.18 -14.50
C THR A 118 6.53 -1.73 -14.13
N VAL A 119 6.17 -1.48 -12.88
CA VAL A 119 5.85 -0.13 -12.39
C VAL A 119 6.81 0.24 -11.28
N ARG A 120 7.38 1.45 -11.35
CA ARG A 120 8.36 1.98 -10.40
C ARG A 120 7.94 3.33 -9.84
N ASP A 121 8.04 3.50 -8.53
CA ASP A 121 7.99 4.82 -7.89
C ASP A 121 9.33 5.57 -8.12
N LEU A 122 9.25 6.82 -8.56
CA LEU A 122 10.35 7.74 -8.82
C LEU A 122 10.40 8.92 -7.83
N SER A 123 9.50 8.98 -6.83
CA SER A 123 9.34 10.11 -5.93
C SER A 123 10.45 10.29 -4.87
N SER A 124 11.56 9.54 -4.94
CA SER A 124 12.71 9.74 -4.05
C SER A 124 13.84 10.51 -4.72
N SER A 125 14.25 11.62 -4.09
CA SER A 125 15.24 12.58 -4.57
C SER A 125 16.64 12.41 -3.96
N SER A 126 16.97 11.30 -3.30
CA SER A 126 18.35 11.03 -2.87
C SER A 126 18.79 9.59 -3.13
N ALA A 127 20.04 9.42 -3.61
CA ALA A 127 20.63 8.13 -3.92
C ALA A 127 20.75 7.20 -2.68
N GLU A 128 20.73 7.78 -1.47
CA GLU A 128 20.88 7.06 -0.20
C GLU A 128 19.54 6.63 0.42
N GLN A 129 18.41 7.22 0.00
CA GLN A 129 17.05 6.90 0.48
C GLN A 129 16.14 6.45 -0.68
N ARG A 130 16.70 5.66 -1.60
CA ARG A 130 15.95 5.18 -2.77
C ARG A 130 14.91 4.16 -2.30
N SER A 131 13.74 4.67 -1.93
CA SER A 131 12.58 3.83 -1.71
C SER A 131 12.09 3.38 -3.08
N ILE A 132 12.64 2.28 -3.56
CA ILE A 132 12.26 1.72 -4.86
C ILE A 132 10.97 0.97 -4.62
N TYR A 133 9.94 1.22 -5.42
CA TYR A 133 8.70 0.43 -5.44
C TYR A 133 8.51 -0.15 -6.83
N GLU A 134 9.07 -1.33 -7.08
CA GLU A 134 8.89 -2.15 -8.27
C GLU A 134 7.91 -3.33 -8.08
N PHE A 135 6.83 -3.29 -8.84
CA PHE A 135 5.93 -4.44 -8.95
C PHE A 135 5.60 -4.78 -10.40
N GLU A 136 5.31 -6.05 -10.57
CA GLU A 136 4.85 -6.66 -11.80
C GLU A 136 3.32 -6.77 -11.76
N ILE A 137 2.68 -6.31 -12.83
CA ILE A 137 1.24 -6.40 -13.01
C ILE A 137 0.95 -7.26 -14.22
N LYS A 138 0.07 -8.23 -14.04
CA LYS A 138 -0.44 -9.06 -15.11
C LYS A 138 -1.96 -9.06 -15.06
N ASN A 139 -2.59 -9.02 -16.22
CA ASN A 139 -4.05 -9.15 -16.31
C ASN A 139 -4.45 -10.62 -16.30
N GLU A 140 -5.40 -10.96 -15.44
CA GLU A 140 -5.98 -12.30 -15.31
C GLU A 140 -7.36 -12.39 -16.00
N GLY A 141 -7.78 -11.33 -16.69
CA GLY A 141 -9.10 -11.20 -17.31
C GLY A 141 -10.16 -10.67 -16.35
N SER A 142 -11.36 -10.38 -16.87
CA SER A 142 -12.52 -9.93 -16.08
C SER A 142 -12.22 -8.76 -15.13
N ASN A 143 -11.49 -7.75 -15.62
CA ASN A 143 -11.06 -6.58 -14.83
C ASN A 143 -10.32 -6.95 -13.54
N THR A 144 -9.60 -8.08 -13.53
CA THR A 144 -8.83 -8.55 -12.38
C THR A 144 -7.35 -8.59 -12.75
N TRP A 145 -6.52 -7.91 -11.98
CA TRP A 145 -5.08 -7.88 -12.18
C TRP A 145 -4.38 -8.58 -11.02
N SER A 146 -3.44 -9.47 -11.35
CA SER A 146 -2.49 -10.02 -10.41
C SER A 146 -1.33 -9.05 -10.26
N VAL A 147 -0.91 -8.84 -9.01
CA VAL A 147 0.20 -7.96 -8.65
C VAL A 147 1.19 -8.79 -7.85
N ALA A 148 2.38 -8.92 -8.39
CA ALA A 148 3.50 -9.59 -7.75
C ALA A 148 4.63 -8.59 -7.55
N ARG A 149 5.41 -8.78 -6.48
CA ARG A 149 6.53 -7.89 -6.18
C ARG A 149 7.85 -8.56 -6.45
N HIS A 150 8.76 -7.81 -7.09
CA HIS A 150 10.12 -8.26 -7.34
C HIS A 150 11.19 -7.44 -6.59
N ASN A 151 10.98 -6.15 -6.28
CA ASN A 151 11.97 -5.38 -5.49
C ASN A 151 11.44 -4.05 -4.94
N ASN A 152 11.03 -4.01 -3.66
CA ASN A 152 10.72 -2.73 -3.01
C ASN A 152 11.50 -2.60 -1.71
N ARG A 153 11.73 -1.37 -1.35
CA ARG A 153 12.36 -1.00 -0.11
C ARG A 153 11.73 0.31 0.29
N ASP A 154 11.19 0.40 1.48
CA ASP A 154 11.07 1.70 2.13
C ASP A 154 12.22 1.84 3.12
N GLY A 155 12.49 3.04 3.63
CA GLY A 155 13.61 3.26 4.54
C GLY A 155 13.64 2.36 5.79
N LEU A 156 12.58 1.58 6.05
CA LEU A 156 12.40 0.74 7.24
C LEU A 156 12.20 -0.74 6.92
N PHE A 157 11.52 -1.09 5.82
CA PHE A 157 11.09 -2.44 5.47
C PHE A 157 11.45 -2.83 4.03
N GLU A 158 11.91 -4.07 3.89
CA GLU A 158 11.66 -4.86 2.70
C GLU A 158 10.23 -5.38 2.78
N TYR A 159 9.54 -5.47 1.67
CA TYR A 159 8.15 -5.89 1.61
C TYR A 159 8.03 -6.95 0.49
N SER A 160 6.98 -7.75 0.45
CA SER A 160 6.68 -8.72 -0.61
C SER A 160 5.19 -8.91 -0.64
N CYS A 161 4.60 -9.13 -1.82
CA CYS A 161 3.16 -9.35 -1.91
C CYS A 161 2.76 -10.15 -3.13
N SER A 162 1.60 -10.79 -2.97
CA SER A 162 0.84 -11.44 -4.03
C SER A 162 -0.60 -11.01 -3.85
N TRP A 163 -1.05 -10.10 -4.69
CA TRP A 163 -2.42 -9.57 -4.65
C TRP A 163 -3.17 -9.85 -5.94
N LYS A 164 -4.49 -9.85 -5.81
CA LYS A 164 -5.40 -9.62 -6.91
C LYS A 164 -6.21 -8.37 -6.62
N ILE A 165 -6.27 -7.47 -7.60
CA ILE A 165 -7.13 -6.30 -7.56
C ILE A 165 -8.20 -6.44 -8.64
N ARG A 166 -9.47 -6.35 -8.23
CA ARG A 166 -10.62 -6.35 -9.14
C ARG A 166 -11.19 -4.93 -9.26
N PHE A 167 -11.30 -4.46 -10.49
CA PHE A 167 -11.91 -3.19 -10.84
C PHE A 167 -13.41 -3.42 -11.14
N GLY A 168 -14.26 -3.00 -10.20
CA GLY A 168 -15.72 -3.06 -10.36
C GLY A 168 -16.29 -1.86 -11.11
N GLU A 169 -17.62 -1.78 -11.20
CA GLU A 169 -18.30 -0.63 -11.79
C GLU A 169 -17.94 0.68 -11.05
N GLY A 170 -17.78 1.76 -11.82
CA GLY A 170 -17.38 3.07 -11.29
C GLY A 170 -16.01 3.05 -10.62
N ALA A 171 -15.94 3.61 -9.40
CA ALA A 171 -14.72 3.77 -8.62
C ALA A 171 -14.49 2.64 -7.58
N SER A 172 -15.31 1.58 -7.58
CA SER A 172 -15.19 0.49 -6.61
C SER A 172 -14.04 -0.45 -6.98
N ARG A 173 -13.20 -0.78 -6.00
CA ARG A 173 -12.13 -1.79 -6.14
C ARG A 173 -12.16 -2.78 -5.00
N LYS A 174 -11.68 -3.99 -5.27
CA LYS A 174 -11.48 -5.02 -4.25
C LYS A 174 -10.07 -5.57 -4.34
N ILE A 175 -9.36 -5.60 -3.21
CA ILE A 175 -8.03 -6.20 -3.10
C ILE A 175 -8.12 -7.45 -2.23
N GLU A 176 -7.54 -8.54 -2.71
CA GLU A 176 -7.37 -9.79 -1.98
C GLU A 176 -5.92 -10.26 -2.10
N GLY A 177 -5.45 -11.04 -1.13
CA GLY A 177 -4.09 -11.60 -1.15
C GLY A 177 -3.35 -11.37 0.15
N GLU A 178 -2.04 -11.38 0.06
CA GLU A 178 -1.15 -11.42 1.22
C GLU A 178 0.19 -10.74 0.92
N GLY A 179 0.98 -10.57 1.97
CA GLY A 179 2.34 -10.08 1.86
C GLY A 179 3.12 -10.09 3.17
N THR A 180 4.39 -9.75 3.08
CA THR A 180 5.33 -9.76 4.21
C THR A 180 6.10 -8.46 4.25
N LEU A 181 6.16 -7.77 5.40
CA LEU A 181 7.07 -6.65 5.64
C LEU A 181 8.19 -7.10 6.58
N LEU A 182 9.44 -7.06 6.14
CA LEU A 182 10.64 -7.42 6.90
C LEU A 182 11.49 -6.17 7.19
N SER A 183 11.66 -5.82 8.46
CA SER A 183 12.41 -4.62 8.84
C SER A 183 13.92 -4.77 8.58
N PHE A 184 14.58 -3.68 8.19
CA PHE A 184 16.06 -3.63 8.13
C PHE A 184 16.71 -3.41 9.49
N GLN A 185 15.95 -2.86 10.45
CA GLN A 185 16.44 -2.57 11.78
C GLN A 185 16.56 -3.85 12.62
N SER A 186 17.53 -3.87 13.55
CA SER A 186 17.74 -4.96 14.50
C SER A 186 17.19 -4.58 15.89
N PRO A 187 16.46 -5.46 16.59
CA PRO A 187 16.02 -6.80 16.15
C PRO A 187 15.06 -6.71 14.96
N LYS A 188 15.14 -7.69 14.06
CA LYS A 188 14.31 -7.73 12.87
C LYS A 188 12.87 -8.11 13.25
N LEU A 189 11.93 -7.27 12.81
CA LEU A 189 10.50 -7.51 12.86
C LEU A 189 10.02 -7.96 11.47
N GLN A 190 9.28 -9.06 11.43
CA GLN A 190 8.57 -9.53 10.25
C GLN A 190 7.06 -9.40 10.48
N LEU A 191 6.35 -8.77 9.56
CA LEU A 191 4.90 -8.65 9.56
C LEU A 191 4.36 -9.42 8.36
N ASP A 192 3.91 -10.65 8.57
CA ASP A 192 3.18 -11.41 7.55
C ASP A 192 1.70 -11.07 7.66
N TYR A 193 1.08 -10.65 6.58
CA TYR A 193 -0.35 -10.34 6.59
C TYR A 193 -1.11 -11.09 5.50
N THR A 194 -2.37 -11.38 5.81
CA THR A 194 -3.34 -11.97 4.90
C THR A 194 -4.60 -11.12 4.94
N ILE A 195 -5.10 -10.75 3.77
CA ILE A 195 -6.42 -10.11 3.62
C ILE A 195 -7.48 -11.22 3.74
N GLU A 196 -8.01 -11.40 4.95
CA GLU A 196 -9.02 -12.43 5.25
C GLU A 196 -10.39 -12.10 4.62
N ILE A 197 -10.73 -10.81 4.56
CA ILE A 197 -11.92 -10.31 3.86
C ILE A 197 -11.43 -9.24 2.87
N PRO A 198 -11.77 -9.34 1.57
CA PRO A 198 -11.25 -8.43 0.54
C PRO A 198 -11.41 -6.96 0.92
N LEU A 199 -10.31 -6.21 0.82
CA LEU A 199 -10.32 -4.78 1.10
C LEU A 199 -11.09 -4.06 0.00
N ARG A 200 -12.15 -3.34 0.37
CA ARG A 200 -12.91 -2.51 -0.55
C ARG A 200 -12.38 -1.10 -0.55
N ILE A 201 -12.09 -0.57 -1.73
CA ILE A 201 -11.74 0.84 -1.92
C ILE A 201 -12.90 1.52 -2.61
N GLU A 202 -13.31 2.67 -2.06
CA GLU A 202 -14.28 3.56 -2.68
C GLU A 202 -13.83 5.01 -2.56
N LYS A 203 -14.30 5.83 -3.51
CA LYS A 203 -14.13 7.27 -3.49
C LYS A 203 -15.38 7.93 -2.91
N THR A 204 -15.24 8.57 -1.76
CA THR A 204 -16.31 9.30 -1.08
C THR A 204 -15.95 10.78 -1.00
N ARG A 205 -16.78 11.67 -1.58
CA ARG A 205 -16.65 13.14 -1.46
C ARG A 205 -15.25 13.72 -1.80
N GLY A 206 -14.53 13.09 -2.73
CA GLY A 206 -13.23 13.57 -3.21
C GLY A 206 -12.04 12.77 -2.69
N ASP A 207 -12.17 12.12 -1.54
CA ASP A 207 -11.14 11.27 -0.95
C ASP A 207 -11.45 9.79 -1.20
N ALA A 208 -10.42 8.97 -1.31
CA ALA A 208 -10.58 7.53 -1.44
C ALA A 208 -9.81 6.82 -0.35
N GLY A 209 -10.30 5.65 0.05
CA GLY A 209 -9.74 4.91 1.16
C GLY A 209 -10.38 3.55 1.25
N PHE A 210 -9.82 2.71 2.11
CA PHE A 210 -10.42 1.43 2.42
C PHE A 210 -11.67 1.64 3.28
N ILE A 211 -12.81 1.11 2.83
CA ILE A 211 -14.10 1.31 3.50
C ILE A 211 -14.60 0.06 4.23
N ASP A 212 -14.05 -1.10 3.90
CA ASP A 212 -14.43 -2.41 4.43
C ASP A 212 -13.30 -3.41 4.16
N GLY A 213 -13.24 -4.48 4.96
CA GLY A 213 -12.30 -5.58 4.82
C GLY A 213 -11.70 -6.03 6.14
N ALA A 214 -10.92 -7.11 6.12
CA ALA A 214 -10.25 -7.62 7.29
C ALA A 214 -8.86 -8.13 6.95
N ILE A 215 -7.91 -7.83 7.82
CA ILE A 215 -6.51 -8.18 7.68
C ILE A 215 -6.09 -8.90 8.95
N LYS A 216 -5.51 -10.09 8.78
CA LYS A 216 -4.77 -10.77 9.83
C LYS A 216 -3.29 -10.47 9.64
N ILE A 217 -2.59 -10.14 10.72
CA ILE A 217 -1.18 -9.80 10.74
C ILE A 217 -0.48 -10.64 11.81
N LEU A 218 0.60 -11.31 11.43
CA LEU A 218 1.49 -12.06 12.29
C LEU A 218 2.79 -11.27 12.44
N ALA A 219 2.97 -10.66 13.60
CA ALA A 219 4.18 -9.93 13.94
C ALA A 219 5.18 -10.88 14.61
N THR A 220 6.30 -11.14 13.94
CA THR A 220 7.33 -12.07 14.40
C THR A 220 8.63 -11.32 14.70
N ASP A 221 9.11 -11.42 15.93
CA ASP A 221 10.51 -11.13 16.22
C ASP A 221 11.36 -12.25 15.62
N VAL A 222 12.13 -11.93 14.58
CA VAL A 222 12.90 -12.93 13.81
C VAL A 222 14.01 -13.56 14.65
N ARG A 223 14.55 -12.84 15.63
CA ARG A 223 15.62 -13.34 16.50
C ARG A 223 15.04 -14.28 17.56
N GLU A 224 13.97 -13.87 18.21
CA GLU A 224 13.36 -14.64 19.30
C GLU A 224 12.38 -15.71 18.81
N LYS A 225 12.00 -15.67 17.52
CA LYS A 225 10.98 -16.54 16.90
C LYS A 225 9.65 -16.51 17.64
N ARG A 226 9.36 -15.37 18.28
CA ARG A 226 8.09 -15.11 18.96
C ARG A 226 7.16 -14.43 17.97
N THR A 227 5.97 -14.99 17.80
CA THR A 227 4.95 -14.48 16.90
C THR A 227 3.71 -14.06 17.68
N GLU A 228 3.17 -12.90 17.35
CA GLU A 228 1.93 -12.36 17.92
C GLU A 228 0.94 -12.03 16.81
N GLU A 229 -0.33 -12.34 17.05
CA GLU A 229 -1.40 -12.13 16.07
C GLU A 229 -2.15 -10.82 16.36
N THR A 230 -2.38 -10.07 15.29
CA THR A 230 -3.28 -8.92 15.25
C THR A 230 -4.34 -9.17 14.18
N LYS A 231 -5.61 -8.89 14.49
CA LYS A 231 -6.69 -8.85 13.51
C LYS A 231 -7.24 -7.44 13.43
N ALA A 232 -7.24 -6.88 12.22
CA ALA A 232 -7.80 -5.57 11.95
C ALA A 232 -9.03 -5.72 11.05
N HIS A 233 -10.13 -5.09 11.42
CA HIS A 233 -11.35 -5.03 10.63
C HIS A 233 -11.69 -3.58 10.32
N ILE A 234 -11.66 -3.23 9.04
CA ILE A 234 -12.02 -1.91 8.56
C ILE A 234 -13.54 -1.88 8.49
N THR A 235 -14.14 -0.93 9.22
CA THR A 235 -15.60 -0.83 9.38
C THR A 235 -16.20 0.34 8.63
N SER A 236 -15.36 1.32 8.28
CA SER A 236 -15.69 2.45 7.38
C SER A 236 -14.38 3.14 6.97
N HIS A 237 -14.49 4.17 6.12
CA HIS A 237 -13.36 4.95 5.58
C HIS A 237 -12.30 5.33 6.64
N ASP A 238 -12.75 5.82 7.79
CA ASP A 238 -11.86 6.31 8.84
C ASP A 238 -11.85 5.40 10.07
N ASN A 239 -12.52 4.24 10.09
CA ASN A 239 -12.65 3.46 11.32
C ASN A 239 -12.19 2.02 11.16
N VAL A 240 -11.30 1.60 12.05
CA VAL A 240 -10.78 0.24 12.15
C VAL A 240 -10.94 -0.29 13.57
N GLU A 241 -11.39 -1.52 13.68
CA GLU A 241 -11.34 -2.30 14.91
C GLU A 241 -10.08 -3.16 14.89
N ILE A 242 -9.27 -3.09 15.95
CA ILE A 242 -8.06 -3.89 16.12
C ILE A 242 -8.25 -4.81 17.31
N ARG A 243 -8.02 -6.11 17.09
CA ARG A 243 -7.99 -7.15 18.11
C ARG A 243 -6.56 -7.67 18.23
N TYR A 244 -6.06 -7.70 19.47
CA TYR A 244 -4.72 -8.19 19.78
C TYR A 244 -4.73 -8.79 21.18
N LEU A 245 -4.29 -10.05 21.32
CA LEU A 245 -4.46 -10.83 22.54
C LEU A 245 -5.93 -10.79 23.03
N ASN A 246 -6.15 -10.31 24.26
CA ASN A 246 -7.48 -10.17 24.87
C ASN A 246 -8.03 -8.74 24.77
N SER A 247 -7.37 -7.83 24.04
CA SER A 247 -7.85 -6.47 23.84
C SER A 247 -8.58 -6.30 22.50
N ARG A 248 -9.61 -5.45 22.53
CA ARG A 248 -10.34 -4.96 21.36
C ARG A 248 -10.38 -3.45 21.44
N GLU A 249 -9.91 -2.80 20.39
CA GLU A 249 -9.80 -1.35 20.33
C GLU A 249 -10.41 -0.82 19.03
N HIS A 250 -11.01 0.36 19.11
CA HIS A 250 -11.56 1.06 17.96
C HIS A 250 -10.73 2.31 17.69
N TRP A 251 -10.34 2.48 16.45
CA TRP A 251 -9.40 3.49 16.01
C TRP A 251 -10.01 4.30 14.88
N SER A 252 -9.80 5.61 14.95
CA SER A 252 -9.96 6.45 13.77
C SER A 252 -8.63 6.53 13.03
N TYR A 253 -8.61 6.12 11.77
CA TYR A 253 -7.43 6.09 10.91
C TYR A 253 -7.66 7.02 9.72
N ASN A 254 -6.94 8.14 9.67
CA ASN A 254 -7.01 9.11 8.58
C ASN A 254 -6.17 8.66 7.36
N GLY A 255 -6.36 7.42 6.91
CA GLY A 255 -5.77 6.90 5.69
C GLY A 255 -6.51 7.48 4.49
N ARG A 256 -5.78 8.20 3.62
CA ARG A 256 -6.33 8.75 2.39
C ARG A 256 -5.46 8.33 1.21
N LEU A 257 -6.07 7.54 0.31
CA LEU A 257 -5.52 7.28 -1.01
C LEU A 257 -5.52 8.60 -1.79
N ARG A 258 -4.34 9.20 -1.89
CA ARG A 258 -4.12 10.44 -2.65
C ARG A 258 -4.02 10.10 -4.13
N PHE A 259 -5.16 10.14 -4.82
CA PHE A 259 -5.22 10.02 -6.28
C PHE A 259 -5.17 11.36 -7.04
#